data_AF-A0A2P8HAS2-F1
#
_entry.id   AF-A0A2P8HAS2-F1
#
_cell.length_a   1.000
_cell.length_b   1.000
_cell.length_c   1.000
_cell.angle_alpha   90.00
_cell.angle_beta   90.00
_cell.angle_gamma   90.00
#
_symmetry.space_group_name_H-M   'P 1'
#
loop_
_entity.id
_entity.type
_entity.pdbx_description
1 polymer ?
#
loop_
_entity_poly.entity_id
_entity_poly.type
_entity_poly.pdbx_seq_one_letter_code
_entity_poly.pdbx_strand_id
1 'polypeptide(L)'
;MHVDNNKINVLNELHATFSNVAIYFRERVCEECNFSVPTFYRKMQDKDKLDAKGRLVRVFSNAEKEMIREIAKEVQEVLISSLNGLKSKS
;
A
#
# COMPACT_ATOMS: atom_id res chain seq x y z
N MET A 1 8.50 -4.67 -40.76
CA MET A 1 7.70 -3.88 -39.80
C MET A 1 8.65 -3.45 -38.70
N HIS A 2 9.06 -2.17 -38.68
CA HIS A 2 9.79 -1.64 -37.54
C HIS A 2 8.79 -1.41 -36.43
N VAL A 3 8.83 -2.27 -35.40
CA VAL A 3 8.16 -1.98 -34.13
C VAL A 3 9.01 -0.91 -33.47
N ASP A 4 8.51 0.32 -33.45
CA ASP A 4 9.11 1.40 -32.67
C ASP A 4 9.06 1.01 -31.18
N ASN A 5 10.10 0.33 -30.71
CA ASN A 5 10.27 -0.14 -29.32
C ASN A 5 10.47 1.02 -28.31
N ASN A 6 10.23 2.26 -28.74
CA ASN A 6 10.65 3.47 -28.03
C ASN A 6 9.49 4.41 -27.64
N LYS A 7 8.24 3.96 -27.76
CA LYS A 7 7.08 4.68 -27.22
C LYS A 7 6.57 3.97 -25.97
N ILE A 8 6.88 4.55 -24.81
CA ILE A 8 6.39 4.09 -23.52
C ILE A 8 4.86 4.21 -23.52
N ASN A 9 4.17 3.10 -23.27
CA ASN A 9 2.74 3.13 -22.98
C ASN A 9 2.56 3.68 -21.56
N VAL A 10 2.42 5.00 -21.45
CA VAL A 10 2.30 5.71 -20.18
C VAL A 10 1.17 5.16 -19.31
N LEU A 11 0.04 4.77 -19.91
CA LEU A 11 -1.07 4.18 -19.18
C LEU A 11 -0.67 2.83 -18.54
N ASN A 12 0.01 1.98 -19.30
CA ASN A 12 0.48 0.68 -18.80
C ASN A 12 1.48 0.84 -17.65
N GLU A 13 2.45 1.75 -17.79
CA GLU A 13 3.45 2.02 -16.75
C GLU A 13 2.83 2.59 -15.47
N LEU A 14 1.89 3.52 -15.61
CA LEU A 14 1.17 4.09 -14.46
C LEU A 14 0.34 3.02 -13.75
N HIS A 15 -0.39 2.20 -14.52
CA HIS A 15 -1.17 1.09 -13.95
C HIS A 15 -0.28 0.09 -13.20
N ALA A 16 0.85 -0.31 -13.78
CA ALA A 16 1.83 -1.17 -13.13
C ALA A 16 2.38 -0.53 -11.84
N THR A 17 2.74 0.75 -11.90
CA THR A 17 3.24 1.52 -10.75
C THR A 17 2.24 1.51 -9.61
N PHE A 18 0.98 1.89 -9.86
CA PHE A 18 -0.05 1.93 -8.81
C PHE A 18 -0.37 0.54 -8.24
N SER A 19 -0.41 -0.48 -9.10
CA SER A 19 -0.64 -1.86 -8.67
C SER A 19 0.47 -2.37 -7.75
N ASN A 20 1.74 -2.10 -8.13
CA ASN A 20 2.91 -2.52 -7.35
C ASN A 20 3.00 -1.76 -6.03
N VAL A 21 2.68 -0.47 -6.01
CA VAL A 21 2.67 0.35 -4.79
C VAL A 21 1.65 -0.19 -3.78
N ALA A 22 0.46 -0.60 -4.23
CA ALA A 22 -0.53 -1.20 -3.35
C ALA A 22 -0.07 -2.56 -2.77
N ILE A 23 0.61 -3.37 -3.59
CA ILE A 23 1.22 -4.64 -3.16
C ILE A 23 2.31 -4.39 -2.12
N TYR A 24 3.21 -3.45 -2.40
CA TYR A 24 4.31 -3.09 -1.52
C TYR A 24 3.83 -2.59 -0.16
N PHE A 25 2.82 -1.71 -0.13
CA PHE A 25 2.20 -1.26 1.12
C PHE A 25 1.67 -2.44 1.96
N ARG A 26 0.94 -3.37 1.33
CA ARG A 26 0.41 -4.55 2.02
C ARG A 26 1.54 -5.40 2.60
N GLU A 27 2.60 -5.64 1.83
CA GLU A 27 3.74 -6.47 2.25
C GLU A 27 4.46 -5.86 3.44
N ARG A 28 4.77 -4.56 3.38
CA ARG A 28 5.40 -3.84 4.49
C ARG A 28 4.53 -3.85 5.76
N VAL A 29 3.21 -3.63 5.63
CA VAL A 29 2.30 -3.73 6.79
C VAL A 29 2.27 -5.16 7.35
N CYS A 30 2.29 -6.17 6.50
CA CYS A 30 2.31 -7.57 6.95
C CYS A 30 3.61 -7.90 7.70
N GLU A 31 4.75 -7.45 7.18
CA GLU A 31 6.06 -7.65 7.79
C GLU A 31 6.16 -6.95 9.16
N GLU A 32 5.95 -5.64 9.21
CA GLU A 32 6.21 -4.82 10.40
C GLU A 32 5.16 -5.03 11.50
N CYS A 33 3.89 -5.29 11.13
CA CYS A 33 2.82 -5.58 12.10
C CYS A 33 2.67 -7.09 12.38
N ASN A 34 3.51 -7.95 11.79
CA ASN A 34 3.41 -9.40 11.89
C ASN A 34 2.02 -9.93 11.52
N PHE A 35 1.44 -9.40 10.44
CA PHE A 35 0.18 -9.91 9.90
C PHE A 35 0.43 -10.95 8.81
N SER A 36 -0.40 -11.99 8.80
CA SER A 36 -0.60 -12.76 7.58
C SER A 36 -1.42 -11.97 6.56
N VAL A 37 -1.28 -12.26 5.27
CA VAL A 37 -2.10 -11.64 4.21
C VAL A 37 -3.62 -11.75 4.51
N PRO A 38 -4.17 -12.89 4.97
CA PRO A 38 -5.57 -12.95 5.38
C PRO A 38 -5.92 -12.03 6.56
N THR A 39 -5.00 -11.86 7.52
CA THR A 39 -5.19 -10.97 8.67
C THR A 39 -5.21 -9.51 8.24
N PHE A 40 -4.35 -9.12 7.31
CA PHE A 40 -4.37 -7.79 6.71
C PHE A 40 -5.75 -7.49 6.11
N TYR A 41 -6.24 -8.35 5.21
CA TYR A 41 -7.52 -8.09 4.53
C TYR A 41 -8.71 -8.11 5.48
N ARG A 42 -8.71 -8.98 6.50
CA ARG A 42 -9.74 -8.99 7.55
C ARG A 42 -9.74 -7.68 8.34
N LYS A 43 -8.59 -7.28 8.88
CA LYS A 43 -8.46 -6.03 9.67
C LYS A 43 -8.78 -4.79 8.82
N MET A 44 -8.46 -4.79 7.53
CA MET A 44 -8.76 -3.68 6.61
C MET A 44 -10.28 -3.44 6.47
N GLN A 45 -11.09 -4.49 6.57
CA GLN A 45 -12.55 -4.40 6.46
C GLN A 45 -13.25 -4.20 7.81
N ASP A 46 -12.59 -4.60 8.90
CA ASP A 46 -13.13 -4.51 10.25
C ASP A 46 -13.22 -3.06 10.76
N LYS A 47 -14.10 -2.84 11.74
CA LYS A 47 -14.28 -1.57 12.44
C LYS A 47 -14.16 -1.77 13.95
N ASP A 48 -13.76 -0.71 14.65
CA ASP A 48 -13.78 -0.69 16.11
C ASP A 48 -15.21 -1.00 16.60
N LYS A 49 -15.34 -1.89 17.58
CA LYS A 49 -16.64 -2.41 18.04
C LYS A 49 -16.70 -2.49 19.55
N LEU A 50 -17.91 -2.50 20.11
CA LEU A 50 -18.11 -2.73 21.54
C LEU A 50 -18.20 -4.23 21.82
N ASP A 51 -17.59 -4.68 22.92
CA ASP A 51 -17.81 -6.03 23.44
C ASP A 51 -19.16 -6.14 24.18
N ALA A 52 -19.51 -7.36 24.62
CA ALA A 52 -20.74 -7.63 25.37
C ALA A 52 -20.84 -6.86 26.71
N LYS A 53 -19.74 -6.26 27.19
CA LYS A 53 -19.67 -5.45 28.42
C LYS A 53 -19.60 -3.95 28.11
N GLY A 54 -19.81 -3.54 26.85
CA GLY A 54 -19.78 -2.16 26.41
C GLY A 54 -18.37 -1.56 26.29
N ARG A 55 -17.31 -2.37 26.31
CA ARG A 55 -15.92 -1.89 26.19
C ARG A 55 -15.50 -1.81 24.73
N LEU A 56 -14.77 -0.76 24.38
CA LEU A 56 -14.24 -0.57 23.03
C LEU A 56 -13.13 -1.59 22.72
N VAL A 57 -13.37 -2.44 21.74
CA VAL A 57 -12.40 -3.33 21.11
C VAL A 57 -11.93 -2.68 19.82
N ARG A 58 -10.67 -2.25 19.82
CA ARG A 58 -10.03 -1.64 18.64
C ARG A 58 -9.54 -2.71 17.67
N VAL A 59 -9.73 -2.48 16.38
CA VAL A 59 -9.18 -3.36 15.32
C VAL A 59 -7.66 -3.29 15.29
N PHE A 60 -7.13 -2.09 15.51
CA PHE A 60 -5.71 -1.81 15.58
C PHE A 60 -5.33 -1.24 16.94
N SER A 61 -4.21 -1.73 17.49
CA SER A 61 -3.50 -1.13 18.61
C SER A 61 -2.93 0.24 18.23
N ASN A 62 -2.51 1.02 19.22
CA ASN A 62 -1.90 2.33 18.93
C ASN A 62 -0.57 2.17 18.18
N ALA A 63 0.26 1.19 18.56
CA ALA A 63 1.52 0.90 17.89
C ALA A 63 1.31 0.46 16.43
N GLU A 64 0.33 -0.42 16.17
CA GLU A 64 -0.03 -0.80 14.80
C GLU A 64 -0.46 0.43 13.98
N LYS A 65 -1.24 1.35 14.57
CA LYS A 65 -1.67 2.58 13.87
C LYS A 65 -0.51 3.51 13.54
N GLU A 66 0.46 3.64 14.44
CA GLU A 66 1.66 4.45 14.21
C GLU A 66 2.51 3.83 13.09
N MET A 67 2.80 2.54 13.19
CA MET A 67 3.56 1.79 12.18
C MET A 67 2.92 1.87 10.79
N ILE A 68 1.59 1.66 10.69
CA ILE A 68 0.88 1.78 9.41
C ILE A 68 1.02 3.20 8.80
N ARG A 69 1.06 4.25 9.62
CA ARG A 69 1.26 5.63 9.14
C ARG A 69 2.68 5.87 8.67
N GLU A 70 3.68 5.28 9.33
CA GLU A 70 5.08 5.38 8.90
C GLU A 70 5.30 4.67 7.57
N ILE A 71 4.78 3.45 7.43
CA ILE A 71 4.81 2.70 6.17
C ILE A 71 4.10 3.47 5.05
N ALA A 72 2.97 4.13 5.34
CA ALA A 72 2.28 4.94 4.34
C ALA A 72 3.15 6.10 3.80
N LYS A 73 3.99 6.72 4.65
CA LYS A 73 4.93 7.76 4.23
C LYS A 73 6.06 7.19 3.37
N GLU A 74 6.64 6.06 3.79
CA GLU A 74 7.64 5.32 3.01
C GLU A 74 7.11 4.99 1.61
N VAL A 75 5.90 4.44 1.53
CA VAL A 75 5.24 4.09 0.26
C VAL A 75 4.95 5.32 -0.60
N GLN A 76 4.58 6.45 0.02
CA GLN A 76 4.39 7.71 -0.69
C GLN A 76 5.67 8.19 -1.37
N GLU A 77 6.82 8.10 -0.68
CA GLU A 77 8.13 8.48 -1.23
C GLU A 77 8.51 7.60 -2.42
N VAL A 78 8.28 6.28 -2.32
CA VAL A 78 8.50 5.32 -3.42
C VAL A 78 7.61 5.65 -4.62
N LEU A 79 6.33 5.94 -4.40
CA LEU A 79 5.40 6.32 -5.47
C LEU A 79 5.85 7.60 -6.17
N ILE A 80 6.16 8.67 -5.42
CA ILE A 80 6.60 9.95 -5.99
C ILE A 80 7.88 9.77 -6.82
N SER A 81 8.84 8.99 -6.30
CA SER A 81 10.09 8.70 -6.99
C SER A 81 9.85 7.96 -8.31
N SER A 82 8.96 6.97 -8.30
CA SER A 82 8.56 6.20 -9.48
C SER A 82 7.88 7.08 -10.54
N LEU A 83 6.96 7.96 -10.12
CA LEU A 83 6.25 8.88 -11.01
C LEU A 83 7.19 9.93 -11.63
N ASN A 84 8.17 10.42 -10.88
CA ASN A 84 9.18 11.36 -11.41
C ASN A 84 10.08 10.69 -12.44
N GLY A 85 10.44 9.42 -12.25
CA GLY A 85 11.21 8.64 -13.23
C GLY A 85 10.49 8.44 -14.57
N LEU A 86 9.15 8.45 -14.58
CA LEU A 86 8.36 8.38 -15.82
C LEU A 86 8.39 9.70 -16.60
N LYS A 87 8.38 10.85 -15.91
CA LYS A 87 8.46 12.17 -16.56
C LYS A 87 9.77 12.36 -17.33
N SER A 88 10.87 11.78 -16.86
CA SER A 88 12.18 11.90 -17.52
C SER A 88 12.35 11.00 -18.75
N LYS A 89 11.45 10.04 -18.97
CA LYS A 89 11.51 9.09 -20.10
C LYS A 89 10.52 9.41 -21.21
N SER A 90 9.67 10.43 -21.01
CA SER A 90 8.61 10.83 -21.95
C SER A 90 9.00 12.03 -22.80
#